data_AF-A0A2M7WQT3-F1
#
_entry.id   AF-A0A2M7WQT3-F1
#
_cell.length_a   1.000
_cell.length_b   1.000
_cell.length_c   1.000
_cell.angle_alpha   90.00
_cell.angle_beta   90.00
_cell.angle_gamma   90.00
#
_symmetry.space_group_name_H-M   'P 1'
#
loop_
_entity.id
_entity.type
_entity.pdbx_description
1 polymer ?
#
loop_
_entity_poly.entity_id
_entity_poly.type
_entity_poly.pdbx_seq_one_letter_code
_entity_poly.pdbx_strand_id
1 'polypeptide(L)'
;MYAQAAALDSCTRLIDTTKADALRQALDSSGLPHYIDGNTVCVEEKHRYGLEQILRQAFPNNSHVVQKGWITIPKSPSESALDYLLPINPPMHEAVKRELTRQEVWFTTDKENIIWFEVSQRHRVLDIIFGISEGRYKPEWTEKQSNQ
;
A
#
# COMPACT_ATOMS: atom_id res chain seq x y z
N MET A 1 -17.45 -6.96 22.25
CA MET A 1 -17.96 -7.68 21.07
C MET A 1 -17.14 -7.17 19.89
N TYR A 2 -16.04 -7.85 19.55
CA TYR A 2 -15.17 -7.42 18.47
C TYR A 2 -15.85 -7.77 17.16
N ALA A 3 -16.25 -6.75 16.40
CA ALA A 3 -16.84 -6.94 15.09
C ALA A 3 -15.83 -7.72 14.23
N GLN A 4 -16.29 -8.89 13.80
CA GLN A 4 -15.66 -9.75 12.82
C GLN A 4 -15.24 -8.86 11.64
N ALA A 5 -13.94 -8.89 11.30
CA ALA A 5 -13.41 -8.25 10.11
C ALA A 5 -14.07 -8.92 8.89
N ALA A 6 -15.25 -8.43 8.51
CA ALA A 6 -15.79 -8.65 7.19
C ALA A 6 -14.73 -8.14 6.21
N ALA A 7 -14.33 -8.99 5.27
CA ALA A 7 -13.27 -8.73 4.31
C ALA A 7 -13.40 -7.30 3.74
N LEU A 8 -12.50 -6.43 4.18
CA LEU A 8 -12.45 -5.03 3.76
C LEU A 8 -11.75 -4.98 2.40
N ASP A 9 -12.49 -5.29 1.35
CA ASP A 9 -11.94 -5.52 0.01
C ASP A 9 -11.72 -4.22 -0.80
N SER A 10 -12.24 -3.08 -0.31
CA SER A 10 -12.21 -1.79 -1.01
C SER A 10 -11.60 -0.67 -0.16
N CYS A 11 -10.30 -0.41 -0.36
CA CYS A 11 -9.56 0.62 0.36
C CYS A 11 -9.18 1.81 -0.54
N THR A 12 -9.28 3.01 0.01
CA THR A 12 -8.79 4.27 -0.55
C THR A 12 -7.76 4.87 0.39
N ARG A 13 -6.63 5.31 -0.15
CA ARG A 13 -5.59 6.00 0.62
C ARG A 13 -5.54 7.48 0.25
N LEU A 14 -5.58 8.35 1.25
CA LEU A 14 -5.36 9.78 1.09
C LEU A 14 -3.86 10.08 1.04
N ILE A 15 -3.43 10.93 0.11
CA ILE A 15 -2.04 11.41 0.10
C ILE A 15 -1.80 12.41 1.22
N ASP A 16 -2.75 13.33 1.40
CA ASP A 16 -2.68 14.34 2.43
C ASP A 16 -3.30 13.80 3.73
N THR A 17 -2.44 13.46 4.70
CA THR A 17 -2.86 12.94 6.01
C THR A 17 -3.66 13.96 6.81
N THR A 18 -3.51 15.26 6.54
CA THR A 18 -4.27 16.33 7.21
C THR A 18 -5.75 16.32 6.82
N LYS A 19 -6.12 15.57 5.77
CA LYS A 19 -7.50 15.41 5.29
C LYS A 19 -8.20 14.17 5.84
N ALA A 20 -7.50 13.32 6.59
CA ALA A 20 -8.06 12.09 7.13
C ALA A 20 -9.25 12.36 8.07
N ASP A 21 -9.17 13.39 8.91
CA ASP A 21 -10.27 13.74 9.83
C ASP A 21 -11.51 14.29 9.11
N ALA A 22 -11.32 15.06 8.03
CA ALA A 22 -12.43 15.55 7.22
C ALA A 22 -13.16 14.40 6.51
N LEU A 23 -12.41 13.40 6.02
CA LEU A 23 -13.01 12.19 5.43
C LEU A 23 -13.73 11.34 6.48
N ARG A 24 -13.14 11.17 7.67
CA ARG A 24 -13.78 10.48 8.79
C ARG A 24 -15.14 11.10 9.11
N GLN A 25 -15.18 12.42 9.30
CA GLN A 25 -16.42 13.14 9.58
C GLN A 25 -17.47 12.98 8.47
N ALA A 26 -17.07 12.98 7.20
CA ALA A 26 -17.98 12.79 6.08
C ALA A 26 -18.57 11.36 6.06
N LEU A 27 -17.75 10.36 6.34
CA LEU A 27 -18.18 8.96 6.41
C LEU A 27 -19.11 8.70 7.60
N ASP A 28 -18.75 9.20 8.78
CA ASP A 28 -19.59 9.14 9.97
C ASP A 28 -20.96 9.79 9.71
N SER A 29 -20.97 10.98 9.08
CA SER A 29 -22.19 11.72 8.76
C SER A 29 -23.08 11.01 7.75
N SER A 30 -22.49 10.26 6.82
CA SER A 30 -23.24 9.43 5.86
C SER A 30 -23.78 8.13 6.44
N GLY A 31 -23.34 7.73 7.63
CA GLY A 31 -23.66 6.43 8.23
C GLY A 31 -23.08 5.24 7.46
N LEU A 32 -22.04 5.45 6.63
CA LEU A 32 -21.43 4.37 5.85
C LEU A 32 -20.52 3.54 6.76
N PRO A 33 -20.72 2.22 6.91
CA PRO A 33 -19.81 1.38 7.68
C PRO A 33 -18.43 1.39 7.06
N HIS A 34 -17.42 1.77 7.84
CA HIS A 34 -16.06 1.96 7.36
C HIS A 34 -15.02 1.69 8.45
N TYR A 35 -13.79 1.48 8.03
CA TYR A 35 -12.61 1.36 8.87
C TYR A 35 -11.55 2.36 8.42
N ILE A 36 -10.89 3.03 9.38
CA ILE A 36 -9.82 4.00 9.10
C ILE A 36 -8.56 3.58 9.83
N ASP A 37 -7.48 3.38 9.08
CA ASP A 37 -6.13 3.18 9.61
C ASP A 37 -5.16 4.17 8.99
N GLY A 38 -4.67 5.10 9.81
CA GLY A 38 -3.89 6.25 9.35
C GLY A 38 -4.64 7.07 8.31
N ASN A 39 -4.11 7.09 7.09
CA ASN A 39 -4.68 7.75 5.91
C ASN A 39 -5.35 6.78 4.93
N THR A 40 -5.58 5.54 5.33
CA THR A 40 -6.30 4.54 4.54
C THR A 40 -7.70 4.38 5.10
N VAL A 41 -8.70 4.45 4.23
CA VAL A 41 -10.10 4.18 4.53
C VAL A 41 -10.53 2.95 3.76
N CYS A 42 -11.12 1.98 4.45
CA CYS A 42 -11.65 0.78 3.84
C CYS A 42 -13.14 0.63 4.14
N VAL A 43 -13.86 0.08 3.17
CA VAL A 43 -15.27 -0.31 3.30
C VAL A 43 -15.44 -1.72 2.75
N GLU A 44 -16.54 -2.39 3.12
CA GLU A 44 -16.96 -3.62 2.44
C GLU A 44 -17.24 -3.35 0.95
N GLU A 45 -17.04 -4.34 0.08
CA GLU A 45 -17.22 -4.20 -1.37
C GLU A 45 -18.61 -3.66 -1.75
N LYS A 46 -19.66 -4.07 -1.04
CA LYS A 46 -21.04 -3.58 -1.28
C LYS A 46 -21.20 -2.07 -1.07
N HIS A 47 -20.31 -1.45 -0.29
CA HIS A 47 -20.33 -0.03 0.07
C HIS A 47 -19.37 0.82 -0.79
N ARG A 48 -18.65 0.17 -1.72
CA ARG A 48 -17.67 0.78 -2.63
C ARG A 48 -18.17 2.06 -3.30
N TYR A 49 -19.35 2.00 -3.92
CA TYR A 49 -19.92 3.15 -4.64
C TYR A 49 -20.25 4.32 -3.69
N GLY A 50 -20.74 4.02 -2.49
CA GLY A 50 -21.02 5.03 -1.47
C GLY A 50 -19.75 5.78 -1.05
N LEU A 51 -18.66 5.05 -0.82
CA LEU A 51 -17.36 5.65 -0.51
C LEU A 51 -16.88 6.57 -1.64
N GLU A 52 -17.04 6.16 -2.90
CA GLU A 52 -16.64 6.97 -4.06
C GLU A 52 -17.39 8.31 -4.13
N GLN A 53 -18.70 8.31 -3.85
CA GLN A 53 -19.50 9.53 -3.83
C GLN A 53 -19.06 10.48 -2.71
N ILE A 54 -18.81 9.95 -1.51
CA ILE A 54 -18.35 10.74 -0.37
C ILE A 54 -16.99 11.35 -0.65
N LEU A 55 -16.07 10.59 -1.22
CA LEU A 55 -14.74 11.09 -1.62
C LEU A 55 -14.83 12.24 -2.63
N ARG A 56 -15.71 12.13 -3.63
CA ARG A 56 -15.92 13.20 -4.63
C ARG A 56 -16.52 14.46 -4.02
N GLN A 57 -17.42 14.32 -3.05
CA GLN A 57 -18.05 15.44 -2.35
C GLN A 57 -17.09 16.13 -1.38
N ALA A 58 -16.33 15.35 -0.60
CA ALA A 58 -15.37 15.86 0.37
C ALA A 58 -14.13 16.47 -0.29
N PHE A 59 -13.74 15.95 -1.46
CA PHE A 59 -12.53 16.34 -2.17
C PHE A 59 -12.80 16.59 -3.67
N PRO A 60 -13.55 17.65 -4.02
CA PRO A 60 -13.94 17.93 -5.41
C PRO A 60 -12.75 18.33 -6.31
N ASN A 61 -11.63 18.78 -5.72
CA ASN A 61 -10.40 19.06 -6.44
C ASN A 61 -9.43 17.87 -6.30
N ASN A 62 -9.24 17.12 -7.39
CA ASN A 62 -8.39 15.92 -7.50
C ASN A 62 -6.89 16.14 -7.22
N SER A 63 -6.46 17.33 -6.78
CA SER A 63 -5.07 17.67 -6.45
C SER A 63 -4.61 17.12 -5.09
N HIS A 64 -5.52 16.64 -4.24
CA HIS A 64 -5.22 16.21 -2.86
C HIS A 64 -5.54 14.74 -2.57
N VAL A 65 -6.16 14.06 -3.53
CA VAL A 65 -6.52 12.64 -3.44
C VAL A 65 -5.93 11.95 -4.65
N VAL A 66 -4.85 11.19 -4.45
CA VAL A 66 -4.59 10.11 -5.41
C VAL A 66 -5.58 9.02 -5.07
N GLN A 67 -6.72 9.06 -5.75
CA GLN A 67 -7.54 7.87 -5.97
C GLN A 67 -6.70 6.92 -6.82
N LYS A 68 -5.71 6.27 -6.19
CA LYS A 68 -5.13 5.05 -6.74
C LYS A 68 -6.26 4.05 -6.71
N GLY A 69 -6.82 3.78 -7.89
CA GLY A 69 -8.07 3.05 -8.03
C GLY A 69 -8.00 1.73 -7.28
N TRP A 70 -8.78 1.62 -6.21
CA TRP A 70 -9.09 0.39 -5.49
C TRP A 70 -7.87 -0.51 -5.32
N ILE A 71 -7.07 -0.21 -4.30
CA ILE A 71 -6.02 -1.12 -3.88
C ILE A 71 -6.72 -2.36 -3.31
N THR A 72 -6.70 -3.44 -4.08
CA THR A 72 -7.06 -4.76 -3.57
C THR A 72 -5.91 -5.21 -2.69
N ILE A 73 -6.13 -5.24 -1.37
CA ILE A 73 -5.15 -5.78 -0.44
C ILE A 73 -5.10 -7.30 -0.67
N PRO A 74 -3.94 -7.86 -1.06
CA PRO A 74 -3.84 -9.29 -1.29
C PRO A 74 -3.96 -10.06 0.03
N LYS A 75 -4.27 -11.36 -0.05
CA LYS A 75 -4.27 -12.23 1.13
C LYS A 75 -2.85 -12.67 1.44
N SER A 76 -2.46 -12.55 2.71
CA SER A 76 -1.24 -13.19 3.24
C SER A 76 -1.44 -14.72 3.28
N PRO A 77 -0.40 -15.52 2.99
CA PRO A 77 -0.44 -16.98 3.16
C PRO A 77 -0.59 -17.39 4.63
N SER A 78 -0.15 -16.55 5.57
CA SER A 78 -0.32 -16.77 7.02
C SER A 78 -1.56 -16.08 7.60
N GLU A 79 -2.38 -15.44 6.77
CA GLU A 79 -3.49 -14.58 7.18
C GLU A 79 -3.08 -13.38 8.05
N SER A 80 -1.77 -13.07 8.10
CA SER A 80 -1.23 -11.92 8.83
C SER A 80 -1.59 -10.61 8.14
N ALA A 81 -1.64 -9.54 8.93
CA ALA A 81 -1.74 -8.18 8.41
C ALA A 81 -0.58 -7.88 7.45
N LEU A 82 -0.89 -7.13 6.39
CA LEU A 82 0.08 -6.71 5.38
C LEU A 82 0.49 -5.26 5.58
N ASP A 83 1.75 -4.99 5.29
CA ASP A 83 2.31 -3.66 5.04
C ASP A 83 2.72 -3.56 3.57
N TYR A 84 3.07 -2.37 3.10
CA TYR A 84 3.34 -2.15 1.69
C TYR A 84 4.43 -1.12 1.41
N LEU A 85 5.02 -1.24 0.22
CA LEU A 85 5.96 -0.30 -0.35
C LEU A 85 5.43 0.20 -1.70
N LEU A 86 5.19 1.51 -1.79
CA LEU A 86 4.79 2.14 -3.05
C LEU A 86 5.94 2.10 -4.06
N PRO A 87 5.65 2.12 -5.37
CA PRO A 87 6.66 2.38 -6.40
C PRO A 87 7.44 3.66 -6.08
N ILE A 88 8.77 3.53 -5.97
CA ILE A 88 9.68 4.66 -5.71
C ILE A 88 10.24 5.17 -7.05
N ASN A 89 11.39 4.63 -7.47
CA ASN A 89 11.91 4.72 -8.83
C ASN A 89 12.09 3.28 -9.38
N PRO A 90 11.99 3.06 -10.70
CA PRO A 90 11.98 1.69 -11.25
C PRO A 90 13.22 0.86 -10.86
N PRO A 91 14.47 1.39 -10.91
CA PRO A 91 15.66 0.62 -10.52
C PRO A 91 15.65 0.17 -9.06
N MET A 92 15.32 1.06 -8.12
CA MET A 92 15.23 0.72 -6.69
C MET A 92 14.11 -0.29 -6.45
N HIS A 93 12.97 -0.10 -7.11
CA HIS A 93 11.81 -0.95 -6.91
C HIS A 93 12.06 -2.40 -7.37
N GLU A 94 12.71 -2.58 -8.53
CA GLU A 94 13.13 -3.91 -8.99
C GLU A 94 14.26 -4.50 -8.14
N ALA A 95 15.19 -3.68 -7.66
CA ALA A 95 16.23 -4.14 -6.73
C ALA A 95 15.61 -4.67 -5.43
N VAL A 96 14.61 -3.99 -4.86
CA VAL A 96 13.90 -4.46 -3.67
C VAL A 96 13.24 -5.81 -3.93
N LYS A 97 12.48 -5.96 -5.02
CA LYS A 97 11.85 -7.25 -5.37
C LYS A 97 12.87 -8.38 -5.48
N ARG A 98 14.00 -8.12 -6.15
CA ARG A 98 15.06 -9.11 -6.31
C ARG A 98 15.63 -9.54 -4.97
N GLU A 99 15.92 -8.58 -4.09
CA GLU A 99 16.48 -8.90 -2.76
C GLU A 99 15.46 -9.59 -1.85
N LEU A 100 14.17 -9.25 -1.94
CA LEU A 100 13.10 -9.97 -1.23
C LEU A 100 13.04 -11.44 -1.68
N THR A 101 13.06 -11.68 -3.00
CA THR A 101 13.12 -13.04 -3.57
C THR A 101 14.38 -13.77 -3.10
N ARG A 102 15.56 -13.13 -3.20
CA ARG A 102 16.85 -13.74 -2.82
C ARG A 102 16.91 -14.13 -1.34
N GLN A 103 16.25 -13.36 -0.48
CA GLN A 103 16.22 -13.58 0.97
C GLN A 103 15.00 -14.38 1.45
N GLU A 104 14.24 -14.96 0.52
CA GLU A 104 13.05 -15.77 0.80
C GLU A 104 12.05 -15.02 1.70
N VAL A 105 11.94 -13.70 1.52
CA VAL A 105 10.91 -12.89 2.15
C VAL A 105 9.66 -12.98 1.28
N TRP A 106 8.56 -13.46 1.84
CA TRP A 106 7.29 -13.47 1.10
C TRP A 106 6.85 -12.05 0.78
N PHE A 107 6.49 -11.82 -0.50
CA PHE A 107 5.84 -10.61 -0.96
C PHE A 107 4.96 -10.93 -2.18
N THR A 108 4.07 -10.00 -2.52
CA THR A 108 3.34 -9.99 -3.79
C THR A 108 3.26 -8.57 -4.33
N THR A 109 2.83 -8.44 -5.60
CA THR A 109 2.60 -7.14 -6.24
C THR A 109 1.19 -7.05 -6.78
N ASP A 110 0.55 -5.90 -6.62
CA ASP A 110 -0.75 -5.64 -7.25
C ASP A 110 -0.59 -5.04 -8.67
N LYS A 111 -1.72 -4.76 -9.32
CA LYS A 111 -1.78 -4.14 -10.65
C LYS A 111 -1.13 -2.74 -10.72
N GLU A 112 -0.99 -2.06 -9.58
CA GLU A 112 -0.36 -0.75 -9.44
C GLU A 112 1.13 -0.87 -9.10
N ASN A 113 1.68 -2.08 -9.15
CA ASN A 113 3.05 -2.42 -8.81
C ASN A 113 3.41 -2.08 -7.36
N ILE A 114 2.45 -2.05 -6.44
CA ILE A 114 2.72 -1.90 -5.00
C ILE A 114 3.24 -3.24 -4.49
N ILE A 115 4.36 -3.23 -3.74
CA ILE A 115 4.88 -4.42 -3.09
C ILE A 115 4.16 -4.58 -1.75
N TRP A 116 3.52 -5.72 -1.55
CA TRP A 116 2.84 -6.11 -0.32
C TRP A 116 3.64 -7.18 0.40
N PHE A 117 3.82 -7.05 1.71
CA PHE A 117 4.55 -8.00 2.55
C PHE A 117 3.92 -8.08 3.92
N GLU A 118 4.15 -9.18 4.65
CA GLU A 118 3.59 -9.32 6.00
C GLU A 118 4.23 -8.33 6.97
N VAL A 119 3.45 -7.72 7.88
CA VAL A 119 3.95 -6.77 8.89
C VAL A 119 5.10 -7.36 9.71
N SER A 120 5.09 -8.67 9.95
CA SER A 120 6.16 -9.41 10.63
C SER A 120 7.52 -9.30 9.93
N GLN A 121 7.54 -9.06 8.62
CA GLN A 121 8.75 -8.92 7.80
C GLN A 121 9.24 -7.47 7.70
N ARG A 122 8.51 -6.48 8.25
CA ARG A 122 8.80 -5.04 8.07
C ARG A 122 10.27 -4.69 8.32
N HIS A 123 10.87 -5.14 9.42
CA HIS A 123 12.28 -4.83 9.71
C HIS A 123 13.23 -5.38 8.64
N ARG A 124 13.00 -6.62 8.16
CA ARG A 124 13.81 -7.22 7.09
C ARG A 124 13.67 -6.46 5.77
N VAL A 125 12.45 -6.03 5.44
CA VAL A 125 12.20 -5.23 4.23
C VAL A 125 12.90 -3.88 4.32
N LEU A 126 12.89 -3.22 5.48
CA LEU A 126 13.62 -1.96 5.69
C LEU A 126 15.14 -2.16 5.58
N ASP A 127 15.68 -3.23 6.17
CA ASP A 127 17.11 -3.55 6.06
C ASP A 127 17.53 -3.77 4.60
N ILE A 128 16.68 -4.41 3.79
CA ILE A 128 16.89 -4.56 2.34
C ILE A 128 16.95 -3.18 1.66
N ILE A 129 15.97 -2.31 1.90
CA ILE A 129 15.91 -0.98 1.29
C ILE A 129 17.14 -0.15 1.65
N PHE A 130 17.53 -0.15 2.93
CA PHE A 130 18.73 0.54 3.39
C PHE A 130 19.99 -0.05 2.77
N GLY A 131 20.12 -1.38 2.72
CA GLY A 131 21.27 -2.03 2.11
C GLY A 131 21.39 -1.77 0.61
N ILE A 132 20.29 -1.64 -0.13
CA ILE A 132 20.33 -1.25 -1.56
C ILE A 132 20.81 0.18 -1.68
N SER A 133 20.28 1.08 -0.84
CA SER A 133 20.63 2.51 -0.84
C SER A 133 22.09 2.76 -0.49
N GLU A 134 22.66 1.93 0.38
CA GLU A 134 24.07 1.95 0.78
C GLU A 134 25.00 1.20 -0.20
N GLY A 135 24.46 0.63 -1.28
CA GLY A 135 25.24 -0.14 -2.26
C GLY A 135 25.74 -1.50 -1.76
N ARG A 136 25.22 -2.00 -0.63
CA ARG A 136 25.53 -3.34 -0.10
C ARG A 136 24.98 -4.45 -1.00
N TYR A 137 23.90 -4.16 -1.72
CA TYR A 137 23.32 -5.06 -2.72
C TYR A 137 23.54 -4.48 -4.11
N LYS A 138 24.67 -4.83 -4.75
CA LYS A 138 24.97 -4.39 -6.10
C LYS A 138 23.93 -4.94 -7.06
N PRO A 139 23.34 -4.12 -7.93
CA PRO A 139 22.49 -4.66 -8.96
C PRO A 139 23.32 -5.10 -10.17
N GLU A 140 23.07 -6.33 -10.64
CA GLU A 140 23.87 -7.06 -11.64
C GLU A 140 24.12 -6.31 -12.96
N TRP A 141 23.42 -5.20 -13.24
CA TRP A 141 23.72 -4.33 -14.37
C TRP A 141 25.05 -3.56 -14.26
N THR A 142 25.72 -3.54 -13.11
CA THR A 142 27.06 -2.91 -12.98
C THR A 142 28.23 -3.79 -13.43
N GLU A 143 28.02 -5.07 -13.74
CA GLU A 143 29.13 -5.96 -14.15
C GLU A 143 29.37 -6.00 -15.67
N LYS A 144 28.49 -5.44 -16.50
CA LYS A 144 28.63 -5.50 -17.97
C LYS A 144 29.31 -4.29 -18.63
N GLN A 145 29.79 -3.28 -17.89
CA GLN A 145 30.41 -2.09 -18.48
C GLN A 145 31.91 -1.89 -18.16
N SER A 146 32.58 -2.84 -17.50
CA SER A 146 34.01 -2.67 -17.15
C SER A 146 34.99 -3.50 -17.99
N ASN A 147 34.55 -4.11 -19.09
CA ASN A 147 35.44 -4.76 -20.06
C ASN A 147 35.08 -4.35 -21.49
N GLN A 148 35.45 -3.13 -21.89
CA GLN A 148 35.81 -2.76 -23.26
C GLN A 148 36.78 -1.59 -23.23
#